data_AF-X0KZL6-F1
#
_entry.id   AF-X0KZL6-F1
#
_cell.length_a   1.000
_cell.length_b   1.000
_cell.length_c   1.000
_cell.angle_alpha   90.00
_cell.angle_beta   90.00
_cell.angle_gamma   90.00
#
_symmetry.space_group_name_H-M   'P 1'
#
loop_
_entity.id
_entity.type
_entity.pdbx_description
1 polymer ?
#
loop_
_entity_poly.entity_id
_entity_poly.type
_entity_poly.pdbx_seq_one_letter_code
_entity_poly.pdbx_strand_id
1 'polypeptide(L)'
;MARIIYRSRHMMTRGFKPIQYYYCFGGPSSPNSASIPPYRPDRYKRSAEDEARIKDLCSHGSQNWSQEDVQAFEDIVGRDDARQDEAREPLRLMINCYFEHLNLVPLPPPLPACSYWLAHTRAENCKREKVRPFMVACDKGLLDHVKAWTQDGERLEALQQMGLQDGLVFAARANQIEVIRYLLDERWTSLNGEVVREACANLSLPLFELCVQHGYHPNQQIPSRDGYFGVAIHRCVQDVDITCFLLEHGADPDLAPFQTGRTRGWGEKATPPMDRTSGLALDLAVEKSPMAVVEMLLEHGAHPEYSRPLHGAIKRLHCYPIPGAQIDWRPLMEMALSHGADINAVTYSGGTALSRAVHHQNWEIVEFLVEQGADPFVKGPASKEDSFDSALKFEDQPWQRSEEVESYLRGLMSGSKLEIGGEALEEARKNPLVRIIEKVKSRDGTREESA
;
A
#
# COMPACT_ATOMS: atom_id res chain seq x y z
N MET A 1 -26.86 1.40 -19.11
CA MET A 1 -26.73 1.67 -17.66
C MET A 1 -25.76 2.84 -17.38
N ALA A 2 -26.07 4.07 -17.80
CA ALA A 2 -25.23 5.27 -17.56
C ALA A 2 -25.85 6.24 -16.53
N ARG A 3 -26.80 5.74 -15.71
CA ARG A 3 -27.45 6.49 -14.63
C ARG A 3 -26.69 6.42 -13.28
N ILE A 4 -25.48 5.85 -13.25
CA ILE A 4 -24.88 5.32 -12.01
C ILE A 4 -23.73 6.14 -11.40
N ILE A 5 -23.01 7.01 -12.10
CA ILE A 5 -21.73 7.47 -11.51
C ILE A 5 -21.82 8.83 -10.79
N TYR A 6 -22.54 9.82 -11.33
CA TYR A 6 -22.42 11.19 -10.78
C TYR A 6 -23.34 11.52 -9.59
N ARG A 7 -24.45 10.80 -9.38
CA ARG A 7 -25.50 11.20 -8.42
C ARG A 7 -25.49 10.49 -7.05
N SER A 8 -24.52 9.61 -6.72
CA SER A 8 -24.64 8.80 -5.49
C SER A 8 -23.44 8.72 -4.55
N ARG A 9 -22.24 9.23 -4.88
CA ARG A 9 -21.10 9.16 -3.95
C ARG A 9 -20.55 10.47 -3.39
N HIS A 10 -20.89 11.62 -3.99
CA HIS A 10 -20.46 12.92 -3.44
C HIS A 10 -21.29 13.43 -2.25
N MET A 11 -22.39 12.75 -1.85
CA MET A 11 -23.33 13.34 -0.87
C MET A 11 -23.89 12.41 0.23
N MET A 12 -23.48 11.15 0.34
CA MET A 12 -24.02 10.26 1.40
C MET A 12 -22.94 9.49 2.15
N THR A 13 -22.32 10.15 3.13
CA THR A 13 -21.76 9.48 4.31
C THR A 13 -22.31 10.16 5.57
N ARG A 14 -23.62 10.06 5.78
CA ARG A 14 -24.20 10.23 7.12
C ARG A 14 -24.24 8.86 7.79
N GLY A 15 -23.58 8.73 8.94
CA GLY A 15 -23.88 7.68 9.91
C GLY A 15 -22.86 6.56 10.16
N PHE A 16 -21.69 6.54 9.52
CA PHE A 16 -20.66 5.55 9.87
C PHE A 16 -19.69 6.09 10.91
N LYS A 17 -19.70 5.50 12.11
CA LYS A 17 -18.60 5.68 13.08
C LYS A 17 -17.33 5.06 12.46
N PRO A 18 -16.24 5.82 12.30
CA PRO A 18 -15.03 5.34 11.65
C PRO A 18 -14.37 4.25 12.49
N ILE A 19 -14.08 3.10 11.89
CA ILE A 19 -13.08 2.18 12.43
C ILE A 19 -11.73 2.85 12.16
N GLN A 20 -11.10 3.29 13.24
CA GLN A 20 -9.81 3.94 13.24
C GLN A 20 -8.72 2.88 13.02
N TYR A 21 -8.17 2.82 11.82
CA TYR A 21 -6.85 2.21 11.62
C TYR A 21 -5.84 3.35 11.66
N TYR A 22 -5.13 3.45 12.78
CA TYR A 22 -3.96 4.28 12.94
C TYR A 22 -2.75 3.37 12.82
N TYR A 23 -1.94 3.56 11.79
CA TYR A 23 -0.54 3.15 11.86
C TYR A 23 0.10 4.08 12.89
N CYS A 24 0.37 3.54 14.07
CA CYS A 24 1.15 4.25 15.08
C CYS A 24 2.59 4.31 14.57
N PHE A 25 3.01 5.51 14.15
CA PHE A 25 4.41 5.86 14.05
C PHE A 25 5.07 5.70 15.43
N GLY A 26 6.09 4.86 15.48
CA GLY A 26 7.04 4.78 16.57
C GLY A 26 6.65 3.92 17.77
N GLY A 27 7.64 3.18 18.28
CA GLY A 27 7.62 2.66 19.64
C GLY A 27 7.56 3.79 20.69
N PRO A 28 7.45 3.44 21.98
CA PRO A 28 7.22 4.39 23.08
C PRO A 28 8.29 5.49 23.25
N SER A 29 9.39 5.44 22.50
CA SER A 29 10.50 6.40 22.51
C SER A 29 10.60 7.28 21.25
N SER A 30 9.70 7.18 20.26
CA SER A 30 9.71 8.09 19.10
C SER A 30 8.95 9.40 19.39
N PRO A 31 9.58 10.58 19.23
CA PRO A 31 8.93 11.88 19.44
C PRO A 31 7.81 12.20 18.43
N ASN A 32 7.64 11.38 17.39
CA ASN A 32 6.87 11.72 16.18
C ASN A 32 5.55 10.96 16.03
N SER A 33 4.88 10.58 17.12
CA SER A 33 3.49 10.06 17.06
C SER A 33 2.47 11.20 16.84
N ALA A 34 2.67 11.98 15.77
CA ALA A 34 1.74 13.03 15.41
C ALA A 34 0.47 12.41 14.84
N SER A 35 -0.61 12.40 15.63
CA SER A 35 -1.92 12.09 15.09
C SER A 35 -2.30 13.21 14.10
N ILE A 36 -2.21 12.96 12.80
CA ILE A 36 -2.72 13.89 11.79
C ILE A 36 -4.21 14.07 12.07
N PRO A 37 -4.72 15.28 12.36
CA PRO A 37 -6.14 15.47 12.64
C PRO A 37 -6.98 15.11 11.41
N PRO A 38 -8.22 14.61 11.58
CA PRO A 38 -9.09 14.30 10.45
C PRO A 38 -9.39 15.58 9.66
N TYR A 39 -8.84 15.67 8.45
CA TYR A 39 -9.05 16.79 7.56
C TYR A 39 -10.27 16.56 6.68
N ARG A 40 -11.17 17.55 6.65
CA ARG A 40 -12.23 17.64 5.64
C ARG A 40 -11.93 18.86 4.78
N PRO A 41 -11.54 18.69 3.51
CA PRO A 41 -11.38 19.85 2.63
C PRO A 41 -12.72 20.59 2.56
N ASP A 42 -12.65 21.91 2.54
CA ASP A 42 -13.80 22.72 2.19
C ASP A 42 -14.30 22.29 0.81
N ARG A 43 -15.63 22.32 0.63
CA ARG A 43 -16.20 22.02 -0.68
C ARG A 43 -15.70 23.09 -1.66
N TYR A 44 -15.04 22.66 -2.72
CA TYR A 44 -14.73 23.55 -3.83
C TYR A 44 -16.02 24.17 -4.37
N LYS A 45 -15.93 25.41 -4.83
CA LYS A 45 -17.05 26.13 -5.45
C LYS A 45 -16.84 26.18 -6.95
N ARG A 46 -17.85 25.76 -7.72
CA ARG A 46 -17.87 25.95 -9.17
C ARG A 46 -18.16 27.40 -9.52
N SER A 47 -17.75 27.80 -10.72
CA SER A 47 -18.29 29.03 -11.33
C SER A 47 -19.79 28.84 -11.63
N ALA A 48 -20.53 29.95 -11.67
CA ALA A 48 -21.95 29.92 -12.03
C ALA A 48 -22.19 29.32 -13.43
N GLU A 49 -21.24 29.55 -14.36
CA GLU A 49 -21.24 29.00 -15.71
C GLU A 49 -21.09 27.47 -15.72
N ASP A 50 -20.08 26.94 -15.03
CA ASP A 50 -19.85 25.50 -14.93
C ASP A 50 -21.03 24.80 -14.23
N GLU A 51 -21.60 25.43 -13.20
CA GLU A 51 -22.77 24.89 -12.49
C GLU A 51 -24.02 24.87 -13.37
N ALA A 52 -24.27 25.94 -14.14
CA ALA A 52 -25.37 26.00 -15.10
C ALA A 52 -25.18 24.94 -16.21
N ARG A 53 -23.96 24.81 -16.76
CA ARG A 53 -23.67 23.86 -17.83
C ARG A 53 -23.74 22.40 -17.35
N ILE A 54 -23.23 22.06 -16.17
CA ILE A 54 -23.42 20.73 -15.59
C ILE A 54 -24.91 20.43 -15.38
N LYS A 55 -25.69 21.41 -14.89
CA LYS A 55 -27.13 21.23 -14.64
C LYS A 55 -27.89 20.96 -15.94
N ASP A 56 -27.56 21.69 -16.99
CA ASP A 56 -28.08 21.51 -18.35
C ASP A 56 -27.74 20.10 -18.87
N LEU A 57 -26.46 19.71 -18.88
CA LEU A 57 -25.98 18.38 -19.28
C LEU A 57 -26.67 17.25 -18.51
N CYS A 58 -26.88 17.43 -17.20
CA CYS A 58 -27.54 16.45 -16.36
C CYS A 58 -29.06 16.31 -16.65
N SER A 59 -29.68 17.31 -17.30
CA SER A 59 -31.13 17.35 -17.53
C SER A 59 -31.60 16.38 -18.61
N HIS A 60 -30.81 16.18 -19.67
CA HIS A 60 -31.14 15.29 -20.80
C HIS A 60 -30.41 13.93 -20.76
N GLY A 61 -29.51 13.74 -19.80
CA GLY A 61 -28.87 12.47 -19.45
C GLY A 61 -27.72 12.06 -20.38
N SER A 62 -26.69 11.40 -19.81
CA SER A 62 -25.42 11.05 -20.48
C SER A 62 -25.52 10.04 -21.64
N GLN A 63 -26.72 9.58 -21.97
CA GLN A 63 -26.96 8.74 -23.15
C GLN A 63 -27.21 9.58 -24.40
N ASN A 64 -27.62 10.84 -24.22
CA ASN A 64 -28.00 11.76 -25.30
C ASN A 64 -26.98 12.90 -25.47
N TRP A 65 -25.80 12.78 -24.87
CA TRP A 65 -24.77 13.82 -24.96
C TRP A 65 -24.15 13.80 -26.35
N SER A 66 -24.10 14.99 -26.97
CA SER A 66 -23.31 15.23 -28.16
C SER A 66 -21.80 15.12 -27.85
N GLN A 67 -20.95 15.17 -28.89
CA GLN A 67 -19.51 15.19 -28.68
C GLN A 67 -19.06 16.45 -27.91
N GLU A 68 -19.67 17.59 -28.20
CA GLU A 68 -19.42 18.86 -27.50
C GLU A 68 -19.87 18.79 -26.03
N ASP A 69 -20.98 18.11 -25.74
CA ASP A 69 -21.45 17.90 -24.37
C ASP A 69 -20.48 17.03 -23.56
N VAL A 70 -19.90 16.02 -24.19
CA VAL A 70 -18.90 15.17 -23.56
C VAL A 70 -17.62 15.95 -23.28
N GLN A 71 -17.12 16.72 -24.25
CA GLN A 71 -15.94 17.55 -24.06
C GLN A 71 -16.16 18.60 -22.97
N ALA A 72 -17.30 19.31 -23.01
CA ALA A 72 -17.67 20.29 -22.00
C ALA A 72 -17.74 19.66 -20.60
N PHE A 73 -18.27 18.44 -20.48
CA PHE A 73 -18.27 17.72 -19.21
C PHE A 73 -16.85 17.40 -18.72
N GLU A 74 -15.97 16.89 -19.60
CA GLU A 74 -14.58 16.58 -19.24
C GLU A 74 -13.82 17.83 -18.81
N ASP A 75 -14.02 18.95 -19.50
CA ASP A 75 -13.40 20.23 -19.15
C ASP A 75 -13.86 20.74 -17.78
N ILE A 76 -15.15 20.63 -17.48
CA ILE A 76 -15.68 21.04 -16.17
C ILE A 76 -15.17 20.12 -15.07
N VAL A 77 -15.16 18.80 -15.29
CA VAL A 77 -14.61 17.84 -14.31
C VAL A 77 -13.12 18.07 -14.08
N GLY A 78 -12.34 18.35 -15.14
CA GLY A 78 -10.93 18.69 -15.00
C GLY A 78 -10.70 19.97 -14.18
N ARG A 79 -11.55 20.99 -14.37
CA ARG A 79 -11.53 22.20 -13.53
C ARG A 79 -11.92 21.90 -12.09
N ASP A 80 -12.90 21.03 -11.87
CA ASP A 80 -13.31 20.61 -10.52
C ASP A 80 -12.20 19.86 -9.80
N ASP A 81 -11.51 18.95 -10.48
CA ASP A 81 -10.36 18.21 -9.94
C ASP A 81 -9.25 19.20 -9.54
N ALA A 82 -8.93 20.18 -10.40
CA ALA A 82 -7.93 21.22 -10.10
C ALA A 82 -8.31 22.08 -8.89
N ARG A 83 -9.58 22.52 -8.80
CA ARG A 83 -10.08 23.26 -7.62
C ARG A 83 -10.04 22.41 -6.36
N GLN A 84 -10.31 21.12 -6.48
CA GLN A 84 -10.29 20.20 -5.35
C GLN A 84 -8.87 19.93 -4.85
N ASP A 85 -7.90 19.86 -5.75
CA ASP A 85 -6.47 19.74 -5.41
C ASP A 85 -5.93 21.03 -4.78
N GLU A 86 -6.30 22.21 -5.30
CA GLU A 86 -5.96 23.49 -4.67
C GLU A 86 -6.53 23.58 -3.23
N ALA A 87 -7.78 23.14 -3.04
CA ALA A 87 -8.40 23.09 -1.72
C ALA A 87 -7.65 22.18 -0.74
N ARG A 88 -6.89 21.17 -1.22
CA ARG A 88 -6.10 20.24 -0.40
C ARG A 88 -4.68 20.71 -0.12
N GLU A 89 -4.21 21.76 -0.79
CA GLU A 89 -2.82 22.22 -0.70
C GLU A 89 -2.37 22.51 0.75
N PRO A 90 -3.20 23.13 1.63
CA PRO A 90 -2.81 23.32 3.03
C PRO A 90 -2.54 22.01 3.78
N LEU A 91 -3.31 20.95 3.49
CA LEU A 91 -3.07 19.64 4.08
C LEU A 91 -1.81 19.00 3.50
N ARG A 92 -1.56 19.12 2.19
CA ARG A 92 -0.32 18.61 1.57
C ARG A 92 0.91 19.24 2.21
N LEU A 93 0.90 20.55 2.41
CA LEU A 93 1.96 21.28 3.10
C LEU A 93 2.14 20.79 4.54
N MET A 94 1.05 20.68 5.32
CA MET A 94 1.09 20.14 6.69
C MET A 94 1.72 18.73 6.72
N ILE A 95 1.35 17.86 5.77
CA ILE A 95 1.87 16.51 5.73
C ILE A 95 3.35 16.48 5.37
N ASN A 96 3.76 17.31 4.40
CA ASN A 96 5.16 17.43 4.02
C ASN A 96 6.04 17.90 5.20
N CYS A 97 5.51 18.75 6.08
CA CYS A 97 6.21 19.16 7.30
C CYS A 97 6.58 17.98 8.22
N TYR A 98 5.80 16.90 8.25
CA TYR A 98 6.15 15.72 9.06
C TYR A 98 7.46 15.08 8.63
N PHE A 99 7.84 15.21 7.37
CA PHE A 99 9.03 14.59 6.80
C PHE A 99 10.21 15.57 6.65
N GLU A 100 10.08 16.82 7.08
CA GLU A 100 11.15 17.83 6.98
C GLU A 100 12.45 17.37 7.64
N HIS A 101 12.34 16.70 8.79
CA HIS A 101 13.49 16.17 9.53
C HIS A 101 14.29 15.10 8.77
N LEU A 102 13.69 14.48 7.74
CA LEU A 102 14.32 13.45 6.92
C LEU A 102 15.09 14.03 5.72
N ASN A 103 15.00 15.34 5.45
CA ASN A 103 15.67 16.02 4.33
C ASN A 103 15.50 15.31 2.96
N LEU A 104 14.30 14.80 2.70
CA LEU A 104 14.01 14.01 1.49
C LEU A 104 13.91 14.89 0.25
N VAL A 105 14.33 14.34 -0.89
CA VAL A 105 14.14 14.97 -2.21
C VAL A 105 12.63 15.12 -2.49
N PRO A 106 12.18 16.26 -3.06
CA PRO A 106 10.79 16.42 -3.46
C PRO A 106 10.34 15.32 -4.41
N LEU A 107 9.12 14.82 -4.21
CA LEU A 107 8.54 13.83 -5.12
C LEU A 107 8.33 14.45 -6.51
N PRO A 108 8.54 13.67 -7.59
CA PRO A 108 8.21 14.12 -8.93
C PRO A 108 6.70 14.40 -9.05
N PRO A 109 6.28 15.30 -9.98
CA PRO A 109 4.88 15.64 -10.14
C PRO A 109 4.06 14.39 -10.51
N PRO A 110 2.80 14.29 -10.05
CA PRO A 110 1.90 13.21 -10.43
C PRO A 110 1.79 13.02 -11.94
N LEU A 111 1.59 11.78 -12.38
CA LEU A 111 1.29 11.50 -13.77
C LEU A 111 -0.05 12.14 -14.18
N PRO A 112 -0.22 12.52 -15.47
CA PRO A 112 -1.52 12.97 -15.96
C PRO A 112 -2.62 11.93 -15.73
N ALA A 113 -3.82 12.37 -15.34
CA ALA A 113 -4.96 11.48 -15.23
C ALA A 113 -5.50 11.08 -16.62
N CYS A 114 -6.05 9.88 -16.75
CA CYS A 114 -6.75 9.46 -17.97
C CYS A 114 -8.15 10.09 -18.08
N SER A 115 -8.77 9.96 -19.26
CA SER A 115 -10.13 10.44 -19.51
C SER A 115 -11.14 9.77 -18.56
N TYR A 116 -12.25 10.46 -18.25
CA TYR A 116 -13.22 9.93 -17.29
C TYR A 116 -13.97 8.68 -17.82
N TRP A 117 -13.90 8.39 -19.11
CA TRP A 117 -14.73 7.36 -19.75
C TRP A 117 -14.09 5.96 -19.81
N LEU A 118 -12.80 5.84 -19.49
CA LEU A 118 -11.98 4.65 -19.78
C LEU A 118 -12.10 3.49 -18.79
N ALA A 119 -12.61 3.70 -17.58
CA ALA A 119 -12.43 2.70 -16.52
C ALA A 119 -13.37 1.48 -16.61
N HIS A 120 -14.39 1.47 -17.47
CA HIS A 120 -15.40 0.40 -17.52
C HIS A 120 -15.91 0.06 -18.93
N THR A 121 -15.23 0.56 -19.96
CA THR A 121 -15.61 0.33 -21.36
C THR A 121 -14.57 -0.58 -21.99
N ARG A 122 -15.03 -1.63 -22.68
CA ARG A 122 -14.20 -2.37 -23.64
C ARG A 122 -14.08 -1.55 -24.91
N ALA A 123 -13.00 -1.72 -25.66
CA ALA A 123 -12.79 -1.00 -26.93
C ALA A 123 -13.99 -1.16 -27.89
N GLU A 124 -14.55 -2.37 -27.97
CA GLU A 124 -15.76 -2.70 -28.75
C GLU A 124 -17.01 -1.90 -28.32
N ASN A 125 -17.08 -1.53 -27.05
CA ASN A 125 -18.19 -0.80 -26.45
C ASN A 125 -17.93 0.71 -26.38
N CYS A 126 -16.89 1.20 -27.06
CA CYS A 126 -16.66 2.63 -27.18
C CYS A 126 -17.87 3.28 -27.85
N LYS A 127 -18.54 4.18 -27.11
CA LYS A 127 -19.74 4.87 -27.60
C LYS A 127 -19.47 5.75 -28.82
N ARG A 128 -18.23 6.18 -29.00
CA ARG A 128 -17.81 7.06 -30.09
C ARG A 128 -17.57 6.24 -31.36
N GLU A 129 -18.60 6.06 -32.18
CA GLU A 129 -18.57 5.15 -33.33
C GLU A 129 -17.45 5.47 -34.33
N LYS A 130 -17.18 6.76 -34.56
CA LYS A 130 -16.15 7.22 -35.50
C LYS A 130 -14.74 6.78 -35.12
N VAL A 131 -14.39 6.80 -33.83
CA VAL A 131 -13.04 6.42 -33.35
C VAL A 131 -12.97 5.01 -32.77
N ARG A 132 -14.12 4.32 -32.63
CA ARG A 132 -14.20 2.93 -32.15
C ARG A 132 -13.27 1.98 -32.91
N PRO A 133 -13.16 2.02 -34.26
CA PRO A 133 -12.27 1.09 -34.97
C PRO A 133 -10.79 1.28 -34.58
N PHE A 134 -10.36 2.53 -34.33
CA PHE A 134 -9.03 2.82 -33.82
C PHE A 134 -8.79 2.22 -32.42
N MET A 135 -9.75 2.38 -31.50
CA MET A 135 -9.65 1.78 -30.16
C MET A 135 -9.53 0.26 -30.22
N VAL A 136 -10.32 -0.38 -31.09
CA VAL A 136 -10.28 -1.83 -31.28
C VAL A 136 -8.95 -2.27 -31.91
N ALA A 137 -8.39 -1.48 -32.84
CA ALA A 137 -7.06 -1.75 -33.39
C ALA A 137 -5.98 -1.66 -32.31
N CYS A 138 -6.05 -0.67 -31.41
CA CYS A 138 -5.12 -0.52 -30.29
C CYS A 138 -5.21 -1.70 -29.32
N ASP A 139 -6.43 -2.06 -28.90
CA ASP A 139 -6.71 -3.19 -27.99
C ASP A 139 -6.22 -4.54 -28.56
N LYS A 140 -6.40 -4.76 -29.87
CA LYS A 140 -5.99 -5.99 -30.55
C LYS A 140 -4.53 -6.03 -31.00
N GLY A 141 -3.77 -4.94 -30.81
CA GLY A 141 -2.37 -4.87 -31.26
C GLY A 141 -2.20 -4.77 -32.78
N LEU A 142 -3.20 -4.29 -33.51
CA LEU A 142 -3.17 -4.19 -34.98
C LEU A 142 -2.35 -2.96 -35.43
N LEU A 143 -1.03 -3.03 -35.30
CA LEU A 143 -0.12 -1.90 -35.51
C LEU A 143 -0.31 -1.21 -36.88
N ASP A 144 -0.45 -1.97 -37.97
CA ASP A 144 -0.63 -1.40 -39.30
C ASP A 144 -1.93 -0.60 -39.42
N HIS A 145 -2.98 -1.02 -38.70
CA HIS A 145 -4.24 -0.28 -38.65
C HIS A 145 -4.05 1.00 -37.82
N VAL A 146 -3.37 0.93 -36.67
CA VAL A 146 -3.06 2.10 -35.85
C VAL A 146 -2.24 3.13 -36.66
N LYS A 147 -1.25 2.69 -37.43
CA LYS A 147 -0.47 3.53 -38.36
C LYS A 147 -1.35 4.16 -39.43
N ALA A 148 -2.19 3.36 -40.10
CA ALA A 148 -3.10 3.87 -41.13
C ALA A 148 -4.10 4.91 -40.60
N TRP A 149 -4.46 4.85 -39.31
CA TRP A 149 -5.32 5.85 -38.67
C TRP A 149 -4.57 7.13 -38.27
N THR A 150 -3.33 7.02 -37.82
CA THR A 150 -2.51 8.18 -37.38
C THR A 150 -1.90 8.95 -38.55
N GLN A 151 -1.71 8.30 -39.70
CA GLN A 151 -1.14 8.92 -40.91
C GLN A 151 -2.19 9.51 -41.88
N ASP A 152 -3.47 9.22 -41.66
CA ASP A 152 -4.58 9.76 -42.44
C ASP A 152 -5.05 11.07 -41.80
N GLY A 153 -5.00 12.18 -42.55
CA GLY A 153 -5.25 13.52 -42.01
C GLY A 153 -6.66 13.72 -41.44
N GLU A 154 -7.70 13.20 -42.09
CA GLU A 154 -9.08 13.32 -41.62
C GLU A 154 -9.31 12.46 -40.36
N ARG A 155 -8.75 11.24 -40.33
CA ARG A 155 -8.83 10.37 -39.15
C ARG A 155 -8.02 10.91 -37.99
N LEU A 156 -6.84 11.48 -38.26
CA LEU A 156 -6.00 12.08 -37.23
C LEU A 156 -6.69 13.29 -36.59
N GLU A 157 -7.34 14.15 -37.37
CA GLU A 157 -8.11 15.27 -36.83
C GLU A 157 -9.24 14.77 -35.91
N ALA A 158 -9.96 13.72 -36.32
CA ALA A 158 -10.97 13.08 -35.48
C ALA A 158 -10.39 12.45 -34.19
N LEU A 159 -9.14 11.98 -34.23
CA LEU A 159 -8.44 11.39 -33.08
C LEU A 159 -7.87 12.45 -32.12
N GLN A 160 -7.33 13.54 -32.64
CA GLN A 160 -6.78 14.66 -31.85
C GLN A 160 -7.84 15.33 -31.00
N GLN A 161 -9.07 15.42 -31.51
CA GLN A 161 -10.18 15.97 -30.76
C GLN A 161 -10.68 15.01 -29.67
N MET A 162 -10.42 13.69 -29.74
CA MET A 162 -11.27 12.72 -29.03
C MET A 162 -10.68 11.36 -28.61
N GLY A 163 -9.42 10.95 -28.87
CA GLY A 163 -9.11 9.53 -28.62
C GLY A 163 -7.69 8.97 -28.69
N LEU A 164 -6.64 9.76 -28.93
CA LEU A 164 -5.27 9.21 -28.95
C LEU A 164 -4.85 8.64 -27.58
N GLN A 165 -5.11 9.39 -26.50
CA GLN A 165 -4.84 8.98 -25.13
C GLN A 165 -5.65 7.74 -24.71
N ASP A 166 -6.91 7.66 -25.15
CA ASP A 166 -7.78 6.52 -24.89
C ASP A 166 -7.28 5.26 -25.61
N GLY A 167 -6.83 5.38 -26.86
CA GLY A 167 -6.22 4.29 -27.62
C GLY A 167 -4.96 3.74 -26.96
N LEU A 168 -4.10 4.63 -26.44
CA LEU A 168 -2.92 4.24 -25.66
C LEU A 168 -3.30 3.42 -24.43
N VAL A 169 -4.34 3.82 -23.70
CA VAL A 169 -4.82 3.08 -22.52
C VAL A 169 -5.37 1.71 -22.91
N PHE A 170 -6.12 1.60 -24.01
CA PHE A 170 -6.59 0.29 -24.49
C PHE A 170 -5.43 -0.64 -24.88
N ALA A 171 -4.43 -0.10 -25.57
CA ALA A 171 -3.21 -0.85 -25.88
C ALA A 171 -2.49 -1.31 -24.60
N ALA A 172 -2.35 -0.42 -23.60
CA ALA A 172 -1.73 -0.74 -22.32
C ALA A 172 -2.48 -1.82 -21.54
N ARG A 173 -3.81 -1.74 -21.48
CA ARG A 173 -4.67 -2.75 -20.83
C ARG A 173 -4.50 -4.12 -21.46
N ALA A 174 -4.43 -4.19 -22.78
CA ALA A 174 -4.20 -5.43 -23.53
C ALA A 174 -2.71 -5.80 -23.67
N ASN A 175 -1.82 -5.06 -23.00
CA ASN A 175 -0.36 -5.25 -23.02
C ASN A 175 0.27 -5.27 -24.43
N GLN A 176 -0.22 -4.41 -25.33
CA GLN A 176 0.21 -4.34 -26.73
C GLN A 176 1.44 -3.43 -26.89
N ILE A 177 2.61 -3.92 -26.46
CA ILE A 177 3.87 -3.18 -26.37
C ILE A 177 4.24 -2.43 -27.67
N GLU A 178 4.11 -3.08 -28.82
CA GLU A 178 4.46 -2.51 -30.13
C GLU A 178 3.60 -1.29 -30.51
N VAL A 179 2.31 -1.35 -30.19
CA VAL A 179 1.37 -0.24 -30.43
C VAL A 179 1.67 0.92 -29.47
N ILE A 180 1.90 0.61 -28.19
CA ILE A 180 2.23 1.59 -27.17
C ILE A 180 3.51 2.34 -27.56
N ARG A 181 4.56 1.60 -27.92
CA ARG A 181 5.85 2.15 -28.37
C ARG A 181 5.66 3.07 -29.57
N TYR A 182 4.97 2.62 -30.62
CA TYR A 182 4.70 3.46 -31.79
C TYR A 182 3.98 4.78 -31.43
N LEU A 183 2.96 4.70 -30.57
CA LEU A 183 2.18 5.87 -30.17
C LEU A 183 3.00 6.88 -29.35
N LEU A 184 3.97 6.41 -28.54
CA LEU A 184 4.81 7.25 -27.70
C LEU A 184 6.07 7.76 -28.44
N ASP A 185 6.76 6.92 -29.22
CA ASP A 185 7.98 7.27 -29.98
C ASP A 185 7.71 8.37 -31.01
N GLU A 186 6.62 8.21 -31.76
CA GLU A 186 6.19 9.20 -32.76
C GLU A 186 5.49 10.42 -32.12
N ARG A 187 5.40 10.46 -30.78
CA ARG A 187 4.82 11.56 -30.00
C ARG A 187 3.37 11.88 -30.36
N TRP A 188 2.60 10.89 -30.79
CA TRP A 188 1.16 11.04 -31.00
C TRP A 188 0.43 11.31 -29.68
N THR A 189 0.97 10.80 -28.58
CA THR A 189 0.39 10.90 -27.24
C THR A 189 1.49 10.88 -26.18
N SER A 190 1.14 11.20 -24.94
CA SER A 190 2.04 11.16 -23.79
C SER A 190 1.61 10.09 -22.79
N LEU A 191 2.52 9.69 -21.90
CA LEU A 191 2.18 8.84 -20.76
C LEU A 191 1.12 9.49 -19.86
N ASN A 192 0.30 8.63 -19.28
CA ASN A 192 -0.67 8.98 -18.24
C ASN A 192 -0.66 7.88 -17.16
N GLY A 193 -1.25 8.16 -16.00
CA GLY A 193 -1.23 7.25 -14.85
C GLY A 193 -1.86 5.89 -15.13
N GLU A 194 -2.84 5.82 -16.03
CA GLU A 194 -3.53 4.58 -16.37
C GLU A 194 -2.60 3.60 -17.09
N VAL A 195 -1.70 4.08 -17.95
CA VAL A 195 -0.71 3.22 -18.63
C VAL A 195 0.20 2.53 -17.62
N VAL A 196 0.72 3.27 -16.64
CA VAL A 196 1.57 2.71 -15.56
C VAL A 196 0.75 1.79 -14.64
N ARG A 197 -0.52 2.11 -14.41
CA ARG A 197 -1.44 1.25 -13.66
C ARG A 197 -1.64 -0.10 -14.34
N GLU A 198 -1.81 -0.11 -15.67
CA GLU A 198 -1.92 -1.35 -16.44
C GLU A 198 -0.57 -2.09 -16.51
N ALA A 199 0.57 -1.39 -16.49
CA ALA A 199 1.89 -2.03 -16.35
C ALA A 199 1.99 -2.83 -15.04
N CYS A 200 1.53 -2.24 -13.92
CA CYS A 200 1.44 -2.92 -12.62
C CYS A 200 0.45 -4.09 -12.65
N ALA A 201 -0.74 -3.89 -13.23
CA ALA A 201 -1.80 -4.91 -13.24
C ALA A 201 -1.44 -6.13 -14.10
N ASN A 202 -0.73 -5.90 -15.20
CA ASN A 202 -0.25 -6.96 -16.10
C ASN A 202 1.08 -7.57 -15.66
N LEU A 203 1.77 -7.00 -14.65
CA LEU A 203 3.15 -7.32 -14.31
C LEU A 203 4.03 -7.36 -15.57
N SER A 204 4.02 -6.25 -16.33
CA SER A 204 4.66 -6.16 -17.63
C SER A 204 5.95 -5.33 -17.56
N LEU A 205 7.09 -6.02 -17.41
CA LEU A 205 8.41 -5.38 -17.45
C LEU A 205 8.66 -4.58 -18.75
N PRO A 206 8.35 -5.10 -19.96
CA PRO A 206 8.54 -4.32 -21.19
C PRO A 206 7.71 -3.03 -21.22
N LEU A 207 6.54 -3.01 -20.59
CA LEU A 207 5.74 -1.78 -20.50
C LEU A 207 6.36 -0.79 -19.50
N PHE A 208 6.95 -1.27 -18.40
CA PHE A 208 7.70 -0.42 -17.48
C PHE A 208 8.95 0.18 -18.14
N GLU A 209 9.69 -0.61 -18.92
CA GLU A 209 10.84 -0.13 -19.70
C GLU A 209 10.43 1.01 -20.63
N LEU A 210 9.35 0.83 -21.40
CA LEU A 210 8.80 1.90 -22.23
C LEU A 210 8.37 3.11 -21.41
N CYS A 211 7.70 2.91 -20.27
CA CYS A 211 7.28 4.02 -19.43
C CYS A 211 8.49 4.86 -18.96
N VAL A 212 9.56 4.21 -18.47
CA VAL A 212 10.78 4.90 -18.03
C VAL A 212 11.46 5.61 -19.21
N GLN A 213 11.55 4.97 -20.38
CA GLN A 213 12.09 5.59 -21.60
C GLN A 213 11.35 6.89 -21.98
N HIS A 214 10.06 6.98 -21.71
CA HIS A 214 9.23 8.16 -21.94
C HIS A 214 9.05 9.05 -20.70
N GLY A 215 9.95 8.96 -19.71
CA GLY A 215 10.07 9.92 -18.61
C GLY A 215 9.25 9.59 -17.35
N TYR A 216 8.75 8.35 -17.22
CA TYR A 216 8.20 7.89 -15.96
C TYR A 216 9.31 7.71 -14.91
N HIS A 217 9.11 8.28 -13.73
CA HIS A 217 9.96 8.04 -12.57
C HIS A 217 9.20 7.16 -11.55
N PRO A 218 9.80 6.10 -10.97
CA PRO A 218 9.10 5.17 -10.07
C PRO A 218 8.40 5.80 -8.86
N ASN A 219 8.94 6.90 -8.33
CA ASN A 219 8.34 7.70 -7.25
C ASN A 219 7.20 8.66 -7.68
N GLN A 220 6.81 8.67 -8.96
CA GLN A 220 5.64 9.44 -9.41
C GLN A 220 4.35 8.83 -8.91
N GLN A 221 3.50 9.70 -8.36
CA GLN A 221 2.16 9.34 -7.97
C GLN A 221 1.32 9.01 -9.20
N ILE A 222 0.64 7.87 -9.14
CA ILE A 222 -0.24 7.36 -10.18
C ILE A 222 -1.68 7.71 -9.75
N PRO A 223 -2.37 8.61 -10.48
CA PRO A 223 -3.77 8.92 -10.20
C PRO A 223 -4.66 7.69 -10.33
N SER A 224 -5.68 7.60 -9.46
CA SER A 224 -6.64 6.50 -9.52
C SER A 224 -8.03 6.92 -9.10
N ARG A 225 -9.01 6.09 -9.48
CA ARG A 225 -10.43 6.36 -9.24
C ARG A 225 -10.89 6.36 -7.80
N ASP A 226 -10.13 5.71 -6.95
CA ASP A 226 -10.35 5.70 -5.52
C ASP A 226 -9.45 6.73 -4.81
N GLY A 227 -8.43 7.26 -5.51
CA GLY A 227 -7.42 8.15 -4.96
C GLY A 227 -6.41 7.45 -4.05
N TYR A 228 -6.13 6.18 -4.32
CA TYR A 228 -5.39 5.29 -3.40
C TYR A 228 -4.27 4.48 -4.05
N PHE A 229 -3.98 4.68 -5.33
CA PHE A 229 -2.97 3.84 -5.98
C PHE A 229 -1.57 4.08 -5.41
N GLY A 230 -1.15 5.34 -5.31
CA GLY A 230 0.17 5.74 -4.82
C GLY A 230 1.24 5.57 -5.90
N VAL A 231 2.27 4.79 -5.61
CA VAL A 231 3.39 4.47 -6.53
C VAL A 231 3.41 3.00 -6.92
N ALA A 232 4.28 2.62 -7.86
CA ALA A 232 4.31 1.26 -8.43
C ALA A 232 4.98 0.20 -7.53
N ILE A 233 5.97 0.57 -6.71
CA ILE A 233 6.85 -0.41 -6.03
C ILE A 233 6.08 -1.44 -5.19
N HIS A 234 5.20 -0.98 -4.27
CA HIS A 234 4.42 -1.86 -3.40
C HIS A 234 3.37 -2.71 -4.15
N ARG A 235 3.07 -2.38 -5.41
CA ARG A 235 2.15 -3.14 -6.27
C ARG A 235 2.84 -4.30 -6.97
N CYS A 236 4.15 -4.19 -7.19
CA CYS A 236 4.91 -5.12 -8.02
C CYS A 236 5.82 -6.05 -7.23
N VAL A 237 5.86 -5.97 -5.89
CA VAL A 237 6.76 -6.76 -5.02
C VAL A 237 6.71 -8.29 -5.22
N GLN A 238 5.63 -8.84 -5.80
CA GLN A 238 5.55 -10.29 -6.08
C GLN A 238 6.37 -10.71 -7.30
N ASP A 239 6.74 -9.77 -8.16
CA ASP A 239 7.53 -9.99 -9.36
C ASP A 239 8.96 -9.49 -9.12
N VAL A 240 9.92 -10.42 -9.14
CA VAL A 240 11.32 -10.15 -8.80
C VAL A 240 11.95 -9.18 -9.81
N ASP A 241 11.73 -9.41 -11.10
CA ASP A 241 12.38 -8.66 -12.17
C ASP A 241 11.84 -7.22 -12.22
N ILE A 242 10.53 -7.05 -12.07
CA ILE A 242 9.93 -5.71 -12.04
C ILE A 242 10.32 -4.96 -10.77
N THR A 243 10.37 -5.65 -9.63
CA THR A 243 10.80 -5.01 -8.37
C THR A 243 12.24 -4.52 -8.48
N CYS A 244 13.14 -5.38 -8.98
CA CYS A 244 14.53 -5.05 -9.26
C CYS A 244 14.62 -3.85 -10.21
N PHE A 245 13.92 -3.91 -11.36
CA PHE A 245 13.89 -2.83 -12.33
C PHE A 245 13.45 -1.49 -11.71
N LEU A 246 12.36 -1.47 -10.92
CA LEU A 246 11.87 -0.24 -10.30
C LEU A 246 12.88 0.32 -9.30
N LEU A 247 13.51 -0.53 -8.48
CA LEU A 247 14.53 -0.11 -7.50
C LEU A 247 15.79 0.44 -8.18
N GLU A 248 16.29 -0.22 -9.22
CA GLU A 248 17.43 0.25 -10.02
C GLU A 248 17.16 1.61 -10.69
N HIS A 249 15.89 1.92 -10.96
CA HIS A 249 15.45 3.22 -11.51
C HIS A 249 15.04 4.24 -10.42
N GLY A 250 15.43 4.01 -9.16
CA GLY A 250 15.26 4.98 -8.07
C GLY A 250 13.90 4.93 -7.38
N ALA A 251 13.21 3.79 -7.41
CA ALA A 251 12.06 3.58 -6.54
C ALA A 251 12.49 3.63 -5.08
N ASP A 252 11.78 4.43 -4.30
CA ASP A 252 11.93 4.45 -2.86
C ASP A 252 11.06 3.35 -2.24
N PRO A 253 11.67 2.38 -1.53
CA PRO A 253 10.95 1.23 -1.00
C PRO A 253 10.03 1.56 0.20
N ASP A 254 10.21 2.71 0.86
CA ASP A 254 9.39 3.15 1.99
C ASP A 254 8.25 4.09 1.57
N LEU A 255 8.17 4.41 0.27
CA LEU A 255 7.16 5.27 -0.32
C LEU A 255 5.84 4.54 -0.57
N ALA A 256 4.78 4.94 0.13
CA ALA A 256 3.44 4.42 -0.12
C ALA A 256 2.34 5.45 0.16
N PRO A 257 1.11 5.29 -0.35
CA PRO A 257 0.02 6.18 0.02
C PRO A 257 -0.37 5.95 1.49
N PHE A 258 -0.80 7.00 2.20
CA PHE A 258 -1.25 6.86 3.60
C PHE A 258 -2.41 5.85 3.73
N GLN A 259 -2.14 4.73 4.40
CA GLN A 259 -3.12 3.68 4.67
C GLN A 259 -3.95 4.00 5.92
N THR A 260 -4.85 4.97 5.84
CA THR A 260 -5.82 5.21 6.93
C THR A 260 -7.24 4.92 6.46
N GLY A 261 -8.11 4.47 7.37
CA GLY A 261 -9.56 4.45 7.11
C GLY A 261 -10.17 5.84 6.82
N ARG A 262 -9.34 6.89 6.84
CA ARG A 262 -9.66 8.31 6.67
C ARG A 262 -9.41 8.85 5.27
N THR A 263 -8.72 8.12 4.40
CA THR A 263 -8.55 8.51 2.99
C THR A 263 -9.82 8.19 2.14
N ARG A 264 -10.88 7.64 2.77
CA ARG A 264 -12.19 7.47 2.13
C ARG A 264 -12.77 8.85 1.86
N GLY A 265 -12.67 9.30 0.62
CA GLY A 265 -13.22 10.59 0.20
C GLY A 265 -12.23 11.53 -0.50
N TRP A 266 -11.04 11.07 -0.88
CA TRP A 266 -10.10 11.85 -1.71
C TRP A 266 -10.57 12.05 -3.16
N GLY A 267 -11.83 11.75 -3.50
CA GLY A 267 -12.39 12.01 -4.82
C GLY A 267 -11.92 11.00 -5.88
N GLU A 268 -12.57 11.00 -7.03
CA GLU A 268 -12.38 9.92 -8.01
C GLU A 268 -11.14 10.08 -8.92
N LYS A 269 -10.24 11.02 -8.65
CA LYS A 269 -9.01 11.22 -9.45
C LYS A 269 -7.82 11.83 -8.70
N ALA A 270 -7.95 12.10 -7.40
CA ALA A 270 -6.89 12.80 -6.67
C ALA A 270 -5.70 11.88 -6.41
N THR A 271 -4.52 12.48 -6.31
CA THR A 271 -3.36 11.79 -5.75
C THR A 271 -3.30 12.02 -4.25
N PRO A 272 -3.31 10.94 -3.44
CA PRO A 272 -3.21 11.06 -2.00
C PRO A 272 -1.81 11.55 -1.62
N PRO A 273 -1.66 12.19 -0.46
CA PRO A 273 -0.35 12.43 0.13
C PRO A 273 0.36 11.09 0.28
N MET A 274 1.67 11.15 0.17
CA MET A 274 2.51 9.98 0.26
C MET A 274 3.18 9.95 1.62
N ASP A 275 3.18 8.77 2.23
CA ASP A 275 3.93 8.44 3.42
C ASP A 275 5.32 7.98 2.99
N ARG A 276 6.35 8.69 3.47
CA ARG A 276 7.77 8.40 3.18
C ARG A 276 8.38 7.43 4.18
N THR A 277 7.57 6.93 5.11
CA THR A 277 7.94 6.06 6.22
C THR A 277 6.92 4.93 6.36
N SER A 278 6.37 4.47 5.23
CA SER A 278 5.23 3.56 5.27
C SER A 278 5.63 2.11 5.57
N GLY A 279 6.83 1.68 5.14
CA GLY A 279 7.28 0.28 5.22
C GLY A 279 6.41 -0.73 4.44
N LEU A 280 5.43 -0.25 3.64
CA LEU A 280 4.39 -1.11 3.05
C LEU A 280 4.95 -2.11 2.04
N ALA A 281 5.91 -1.69 1.20
CA ALA A 281 6.50 -2.58 0.21
C ALA A 281 7.18 -3.78 0.91
N LEU A 282 7.92 -3.51 1.99
CA LEU A 282 8.59 -4.53 2.79
C LEU A 282 7.58 -5.46 3.49
N ASP A 283 6.53 -4.91 4.11
CA ASP A 283 5.46 -5.72 4.72
C ASP A 283 4.80 -6.67 3.70
N LEU A 284 4.44 -6.16 2.53
CA LEU A 284 3.84 -6.97 1.46
C LEU A 284 4.83 -8.00 0.90
N ALA A 285 6.11 -7.64 0.76
CA ALA A 285 7.14 -8.54 0.28
C ALA A 285 7.32 -9.73 1.22
N VAL A 286 7.47 -9.46 2.53
CA VAL A 286 7.59 -10.48 3.57
C VAL A 286 6.38 -11.41 3.57
N GLU A 287 5.17 -10.88 3.42
CA GLU A 287 3.93 -11.65 3.44
C GLU A 287 3.74 -12.55 2.21
N LYS A 288 4.12 -12.08 1.01
CA LYS A 288 3.62 -12.65 -0.25
C LYS A 288 4.70 -13.00 -1.29
N SER A 289 5.95 -12.59 -1.08
CA SER A 289 6.97 -12.61 -2.14
C SER A 289 8.13 -13.55 -1.80
N PRO A 290 8.96 -13.94 -2.78
CA PRO A 290 10.19 -14.67 -2.52
C PRO A 290 11.14 -13.90 -1.61
N MET A 291 12.00 -14.61 -0.86
CA MET A 291 12.98 -13.99 0.04
C MET A 291 13.91 -13.01 -0.68
N ALA A 292 14.27 -13.29 -1.93
CA ALA A 292 15.05 -12.40 -2.77
C ALA A 292 14.47 -10.99 -2.90
N VAL A 293 13.13 -10.84 -2.92
CA VAL A 293 12.49 -9.52 -2.97
C VAL A 293 12.67 -8.76 -1.64
N VAL A 294 12.56 -9.49 -0.52
CA VAL A 294 12.77 -8.91 0.81
C VAL A 294 14.21 -8.42 0.94
N GLU A 295 15.18 -9.24 0.56
CA GLU A 295 16.60 -8.89 0.52
C GLU A 295 16.85 -7.67 -0.37
N MET A 296 16.36 -7.68 -1.62
CA MET A 296 16.51 -6.55 -2.55
C MET A 296 15.96 -5.24 -1.98
N LEU A 297 14.78 -5.25 -1.35
CA LEU A 297 14.19 -4.05 -0.75
C LEU A 297 15.08 -3.52 0.38
N LEU A 298 15.58 -4.41 1.25
CA LEU A 298 16.47 -4.06 2.36
C LEU A 298 17.82 -3.51 1.86
N GLU A 299 18.40 -4.11 0.83
CA GLU A 299 19.64 -3.65 0.18
C GLU A 299 19.47 -2.29 -0.50
N HIS A 300 18.28 -1.99 -1.03
CA HIS A 300 17.93 -0.69 -1.61
C HIS A 300 17.40 0.32 -0.58
N GLY A 301 17.63 0.08 0.71
CA GLY A 301 17.41 1.05 1.77
C GLY A 301 15.99 1.09 2.34
N ALA A 302 15.21 0.00 2.22
CA ALA A 302 13.97 -0.14 2.98
C ALA A 302 14.27 -0.18 4.48
N HIS A 303 13.61 0.65 5.28
CA HIS A 303 13.86 0.73 6.71
C HIS A 303 12.90 -0.21 7.47
N PRO A 304 13.41 -1.27 8.14
CA PRO A 304 12.55 -2.21 8.85
C PRO A 304 11.72 -1.57 9.97
N GLU A 305 12.19 -0.46 10.56
CA GLU A 305 11.49 0.29 11.62
C GLU A 305 10.11 0.82 11.20
N TYR A 306 9.93 1.12 9.90
CA TYR A 306 8.67 1.58 9.33
C TYR A 306 7.69 0.43 9.08
N SER A 307 8.19 -0.80 9.03
CA SER A 307 7.45 -2.01 8.71
C SER A 307 7.26 -2.91 9.94
N ARG A 308 6.57 -4.03 9.77
CA ARG A 308 6.35 -5.07 10.80
C ARG A 308 6.70 -6.44 10.22
N PRO A 309 7.97 -6.67 9.82
CA PRO A 309 8.36 -7.84 9.04
C PRO A 309 8.21 -9.13 9.86
N LEU A 310 8.47 -9.09 11.17
CA LEU A 310 8.27 -10.26 12.03
C LEU A 310 6.79 -10.65 12.14
N HIS A 311 5.87 -9.68 12.20
CA HIS A 311 4.42 -9.95 12.15
C HIS A 311 4.01 -10.50 10.78
N GLY A 312 4.56 -9.94 9.70
CA GLY A 312 4.35 -10.40 8.32
C GLY A 312 4.78 -11.85 8.13
N ALA A 313 5.95 -12.23 8.65
CA ALA A 313 6.47 -13.60 8.58
C ALA A 313 5.55 -14.60 9.30
N ILE A 314 5.09 -14.26 10.51
CA ILE A 314 4.11 -15.07 11.26
C ILE A 314 2.78 -15.17 10.48
N LYS A 315 2.30 -14.06 9.91
CA LYS A 315 1.05 -14.04 9.14
C LYS A 315 1.15 -14.88 7.87
N ARG A 316 2.28 -14.86 7.17
CA ARG A 316 2.53 -15.67 5.97
C ARG A 316 2.35 -17.16 6.25
N LEU A 317 2.91 -17.65 7.35
CA LEU A 317 2.81 -19.05 7.76
C LEU A 317 1.36 -19.51 8.04
N HIS A 318 0.51 -18.61 8.55
CA HIS A 318 -0.85 -18.97 8.97
C HIS A 318 -1.93 -18.68 7.94
N CYS A 319 -1.82 -17.58 7.19
CA CYS A 319 -2.89 -17.10 6.31
C CYS A 319 -2.64 -17.41 4.82
N TYR A 320 -1.38 -17.55 4.40
CA TYR A 320 -1.01 -17.67 2.99
C TYR A 320 0.10 -18.71 2.79
N PRO A 321 -0.12 -20.00 3.10
CA PRO A 321 0.85 -21.03 2.75
C PRO A 321 0.98 -21.08 1.23
N ILE A 322 2.13 -20.66 0.71
CA ILE A 322 2.43 -20.74 -0.73
C ILE A 322 2.70 -22.22 -1.05
N PRO A 323 1.91 -22.88 -1.92
CA PRO A 323 2.13 -24.28 -2.25
C PRO A 323 3.51 -24.49 -2.90
N GLY A 324 4.32 -25.39 -2.36
CA GLY A 324 5.62 -25.79 -2.95
C GLY A 324 6.82 -24.92 -2.58
N ALA A 325 6.63 -23.77 -1.90
CA ALA A 325 7.72 -23.06 -1.26
C ALA A 325 7.86 -23.57 0.18
N GLN A 326 8.97 -24.24 0.53
CA GLN A 326 9.31 -24.37 1.94
C GLN A 326 9.53 -22.95 2.47
N ILE A 327 8.64 -22.50 3.34
CA ILE A 327 8.79 -21.18 3.96
C ILE A 327 9.84 -21.34 5.05
N ASP A 328 11.07 -20.98 4.70
CA ASP A 328 12.15 -20.82 5.66
C ASP A 328 11.92 -19.54 6.46
N TRP A 329 10.95 -19.61 7.38
CA TRP A 329 10.58 -18.51 8.27
C TRP A 329 11.75 -18.02 9.11
N ARG A 330 12.64 -18.94 9.51
CA ARG A 330 13.79 -18.64 10.35
C ARG A 330 14.78 -17.73 9.60
N PRO A 331 15.33 -18.11 8.43
CA PRO A 331 16.14 -17.21 7.62
C PRO A 331 15.47 -15.87 7.29
N LEU A 332 14.16 -15.86 7.02
CA LEU A 332 13.42 -14.62 6.77
C LEU A 332 13.39 -13.69 7.99
N MET A 333 13.15 -14.23 9.18
CA MET A 333 13.15 -13.46 10.42
C MET A 333 14.57 -13.04 10.83
N GLU A 334 15.56 -13.91 10.67
CA GLU A 334 16.98 -13.60 10.90
C GLU A 334 17.45 -12.47 9.99
N MET A 335 17.11 -12.51 8.70
CA MET A 335 17.38 -11.44 7.75
C MET A 335 16.75 -10.12 8.21
N ALA A 336 15.45 -10.10 8.54
CA ALA A 336 14.78 -8.90 9.01
C ALA A 336 15.44 -8.32 10.28
N LEU A 337 15.78 -9.17 11.26
CA LEU A 337 16.47 -8.77 12.50
C LEU A 337 17.87 -8.22 12.21
N SER A 338 18.63 -8.86 11.32
CA SER A 338 19.99 -8.41 10.94
C SER A 338 20.01 -7.03 10.29
N HIS A 339 18.92 -6.65 9.61
CA HIS A 339 18.71 -5.31 9.05
C HIS A 339 18.07 -4.31 10.03
N GLY A 340 17.91 -4.68 11.31
CA GLY A 340 17.46 -3.77 12.36
C GLY A 340 15.95 -3.75 12.60
N ALA A 341 15.21 -4.79 12.19
CA ALA A 341 13.82 -4.93 12.60
C ALA A 341 13.70 -4.99 14.13
N ASP A 342 12.84 -4.15 14.70
CA ASP A 342 12.58 -4.15 16.14
C ASP A 342 11.80 -5.42 16.55
N ILE A 343 12.47 -6.29 17.32
CA ILE A 343 11.91 -7.54 17.84
C ILE A 343 10.68 -7.32 18.72
N ASN A 344 10.59 -6.15 19.35
CA ASN A 344 9.51 -5.74 20.24
C ASN A 344 8.52 -4.77 19.58
N ALA A 345 8.59 -4.62 18.25
CA ALA A 345 7.67 -3.76 17.52
C ALA A 345 6.22 -4.15 17.82
N VAL A 346 5.36 -3.14 17.98
CA VAL A 346 3.94 -3.35 18.25
C VAL A 346 3.07 -2.95 17.07
N THR A 347 2.01 -3.73 16.86
CA THR A 347 0.90 -3.37 15.96
C THR A 347 -0.30 -2.94 16.80
N TYR A 348 -1.14 -2.05 16.26
CA TYR A 348 -2.29 -1.51 17.00
C TYR A 348 -3.24 -2.62 17.50
N SER A 349 -3.58 -3.57 16.63
CA SER A 349 -4.55 -4.63 16.92
C SER A 349 -3.92 -5.98 17.28
N GLY A 350 -2.61 -6.17 17.05
CA GLY A 350 -1.99 -7.50 17.05
C GLY A 350 -0.86 -7.72 18.06
N GLY A 351 -0.53 -6.73 18.90
CA GLY A 351 0.55 -6.86 19.90
C GLY A 351 1.94 -6.97 19.27
N THR A 352 2.88 -7.59 19.99
CA THR A 352 4.23 -7.91 19.50
C THR A 352 4.23 -9.17 18.63
N ALA A 353 5.33 -9.39 17.89
CA ALA A 353 5.54 -10.64 17.16
C ALA A 353 5.45 -11.86 18.10
N LEU A 354 6.05 -11.75 19.30
CA LEU A 354 5.99 -12.80 20.33
C LEU A 354 4.54 -13.10 20.76
N SER A 355 3.75 -12.09 21.12
CA SER A 355 2.34 -12.31 21.53
C SER A 355 1.52 -12.98 20.43
N ARG A 356 1.82 -12.68 19.15
CA ARG A 356 1.13 -13.26 18.00
C ARG A 356 1.53 -14.71 17.75
N ALA A 357 2.82 -15.04 17.88
CA ALA A 357 3.30 -16.42 17.81
C ALA A 357 2.71 -17.29 18.93
N VAL A 358 2.63 -16.74 20.15
CA VAL A 358 1.99 -17.39 21.31
C VAL A 358 0.50 -17.63 21.06
N HIS A 359 -0.23 -16.62 20.58
CA HIS A 359 -1.66 -16.75 20.26
C HIS A 359 -1.94 -17.85 19.23
N HIS A 360 -1.03 -18.02 18.25
CA HIS A 360 -1.12 -19.10 17.26
C HIS A 360 -0.48 -20.43 17.70
N GLN A 361 0.02 -20.51 18.94
CA GLN A 361 0.69 -21.69 19.52
C GLN A 361 1.85 -22.21 18.68
N ASN A 362 2.54 -21.31 17.96
CA ASN A 362 3.71 -21.67 17.15
C ASN A 362 4.98 -21.66 18.03
N TRP A 363 5.14 -22.71 18.83
CA TRP A 363 6.17 -22.78 19.87
C TRP A 363 7.60 -22.74 19.34
N GLU A 364 7.84 -23.17 18.09
CA GLU A 364 9.16 -23.05 17.45
C GLU A 364 9.54 -21.59 17.19
N ILE A 365 8.60 -20.76 16.74
CA ILE A 365 8.81 -19.32 16.57
C ILE A 365 8.88 -18.61 17.92
N VAL A 366 8.09 -19.04 18.91
CA VAL A 366 8.16 -18.50 20.27
C VAL A 366 9.55 -18.74 20.86
N GLU A 367 10.07 -19.97 20.77
CA GLU A 367 11.43 -20.30 21.23
C GLU A 367 12.47 -19.45 20.51
N PHE A 368 12.39 -19.33 19.18
CA PHE A 368 13.29 -18.47 18.41
C PHE A 368 13.22 -16.98 18.82
N LEU A 369 12.03 -16.40 18.94
CA LEU A 369 11.89 -14.99 19.32
C LEU A 369 12.45 -14.72 20.73
N VAL A 370 12.25 -15.65 21.67
CA VAL A 370 12.83 -15.56 23.02
C VAL A 370 14.36 -15.68 22.96
N GLU A 371 14.89 -16.61 22.15
CA GLU A 371 16.34 -16.73 21.89
C GLU A 371 16.94 -15.44 21.32
N GLN A 372 16.18 -14.72 20.47
CA GLN A 372 16.60 -13.43 19.90
C GLN A 372 16.36 -12.23 20.84
N GLY A 373 15.88 -12.45 22.07
CA GLY A 373 15.73 -11.39 23.08
C GLY A 373 14.38 -10.65 23.06
N ALA A 374 13.32 -11.26 22.53
CA ALA A 374 11.97 -10.69 22.62
C ALA A 374 11.53 -10.53 24.07
N ASP A 375 10.95 -9.36 24.41
CA ASP A 375 10.44 -9.07 25.73
C ASP A 375 8.97 -9.52 25.86
N PRO A 376 8.68 -10.54 26.69
CA PRO A 376 7.32 -11.04 26.87
C PRO A 376 6.40 -10.07 27.61
N PHE A 377 6.92 -9.03 28.25
CA PHE A 377 6.16 -8.02 29.00
C PHE A 377 5.65 -6.85 28.15
N VAL A 378 6.05 -6.76 26.88
CA VAL A 378 5.59 -5.69 26.00
C VAL A 378 4.11 -5.85 25.72
N LYS A 379 3.34 -4.82 26.09
CA LYS A 379 1.88 -4.83 26.01
C LYS A 379 1.38 -4.31 24.66
N GLY A 380 0.39 -4.99 24.11
CA GLY A 380 -0.34 -4.49 22.94
C GLY A 380 -1.07 -3.17 23.28
N PRO A 381 -1.04 -2.14 22.42
CA PRO A 381 -1.65 -0.84 22.72
C PRO A 381 -3.17 -0.90 22.86
N ALA A 382 -3.86 -1.77 22.10
CA ALA A 382 -5.31 -1.92 22.20
C ALA A 382 -5.75 -2.89 23.31
N SER A 383 -5.12 -4.05 23.44
CA SER A 383 -5.48 -5.07 24.44
C SER A 383 -4.99 -4.72 25.84
N LYS A 384 -3.86 -3.99 25.95
CA LYS A 384 -3.06 -3.82 27.18
C LYS A 384 -2.59 -5.16 27.80
N GLU A 385 -2.61 -6.22 27.00
CA GLU A 385 -2.18 -7.58 27.33
C GLU A 385 -0.74 -7.79 26.86
N ASP A 386 0.03 -8.56 27.62
CA ASP A 386 1.38 -8.99 27.25
C ASP A 386 1.39 -10.41 26.63
N SER A 387 2.59 -10.96 26.37
CA SER A 387 2.70 -12.28 25.74
C SER A 387 2.31 -13.42 26.68
N PHE A 388 2.44 -13.24 28.00
CA PHE A 388 2.00 -14.24 28.97
C PHE A 388 0.46 -14.28 29.06
N ASP A 389 -0.21 -13.13 29.02
CA ASP A 389 -1.69 -13.07 28.95
C ASP A 389 -2.20 -13.79 27.70
N SER A 390 -1.52 -13.56 26.57
CA SER A 390 -1.87 -14.15 25.28
C SER A 390 -1.79 -15.69 25.27
N ALA A 391 -0.97 -16.28 26.13
CA ALA A 391 -0.76 -17.73 26.21
C ALA A 391 -1.94 -18.49 26.83
N LEU A 392 -2.76 -17.82 27.65
CA LEU A 392 -3.84 -18.43 28.43
C LEU A 392 -5.24 -17.95 28.02
N LYS A 393 -5.34 -17.14 26.95
CA LYS A 393 -6.56 -16.45 26.50
C LYS A 393 -7.75 -17.35 26.13
N PHE A 394 -7.56 -18.66 26.01
CA PHE A 394 -8.65 -19.63 25.75
C PHE A 394 -9.45 -19.99 27.01
N GLU A 395 -8.97 -19.61 28.19
CA GLU A 395 -9.71 -19.68 29.44
C GLU A 395 -10.43 -18.33 29.61
N ASP A 396 -11.76 -18.31 29.76
CA ASP A 396 -12.64 -17.12 29.72
C ASP A 396 -12.33 -16.02 30.79
N GLN A 397 -11.18 -16.07 31.47
CA GLN A 397 -10.73 -15.12 32.48
C GLN A 397 -9.25 -14.73 32.25
N PRO A 398 -8.89 -13.44 32.43
CA PRO A 398 -7.50 -12.99 32.40
C PRO A 398 -6.66 -13.74 33.44
N TRP A 399 -5.43 -14.11 33.07
CA TRP A 399 -4.53 -14.76 34.02
C TRP A 399 -4.20 -13.80 35.17
N GLN A 400 -4.77 -14.07 36.36
CA GLN A 400 -4.44 -13.32 37.57
C GLN A 400 -3.12 -13.83 38.12
N ARG A 401 -2.12 -12.94 38.19
CA ARG A 401 -0.77 -13.25 38.69
C ARG A 401 -0.62 -12.67 40.08
N SER A 402 -0.12 -13.45 41.03
CA SER A 402 0.32 -12.92 42.32
C SER A 402 1.58 -12.05 42.15
N GLU A 403 1.88 -11.21 43.15
CA GLU A 403 3.11 -10.41 43.17
C GLU A 403 4.37 -11.30 43.15
N GLU A 404 4.29 -12.49 43.75
CA GLU A 404 5.33 -13.51 43.77
C GLU A 404 5.58 -14.08 42.36
N VAL A 405 4.52 -14.39 41.61
CA VAL A 405 4.62 -14.85 40.21
C VAL A 405 5.20 -13.74 39.34
N GLU A 406 4.73 -12.50 39.48
CA GLU A 406 5.26 -11.37 38.70
C GLU A 406 6.76 -11.13 38.97
N SER A 407 7.17 -11.21 40.24
CA SER A 407 8.59 -11.11 40.65
C SER A 407 9.44 -12.22 40.04
N TYR A 408 8.91 -13.46 40.05
CA TYR A 408 9.56 -14.60 39.41
C TYR A 408 9.78 -14.39 37.92
N LEU A 409 8.75 -13.97 37.18
CA LEU A 409 8.85 -13.74 35.74
C LEU A 409 9.90 -12.66 35.41
N ARG A 410 9.98 -11.58 36.20
CA ARG A 410 11.02 -10.55 36.07
C ARG A 410 12.41 -11.09 36.38
N GLY A 411 12.52 -11.94 37.41
CA GLY A 411 13.74 -12.67 37.75
C GLY A 411 14.23 -13.54 36.61
N LEU A 412 13.32 -14.32 36.03
CA LEU A 412 13.59 -15.21 34.91
C LEU A 412 14.12 -14.47 33.68
N MET A 413 13.56 -13.29 33.38
CA MET A 413 14.02 -12.47 32.25
C MET A 413 15.36 -11.79 32.52
N SER A 414 15.60 -11.31 33.75
CA SER A 414 16.84 -10.65 34.16
C SER A 414 18.00 -11.60 34.48
N GLY A 415 17.75 -12.92 34.54
CA GLY A 415 18.74 -13.91 34.97
C GLY A 415 18.98 -13.93 36.48
N SER A 416 18.18 -13.20 37.25
CA SER A 416 18.30 -13.16 38.72
C SER A 416 17.72 -14.45 39.31
N LYS A 417 18.52 -15.20 40.08
CA LYS A 417 18.02 -16.34 40.87
C LYS A 417 17.09 -15.83 41.97
N LEU A 418 15.79 -15.93 41.74
CA LEU A 418 14.76 -15.63 42.73
C LEU A 418 14.17 -16.94 43.25
N GLU A 419 14.34 -17.18 44.55
CA GLU A 419 13.64 -18.25 45.25
C GLU A 419 12.18 -17.82 45.41
N ILE A 420 11.26 -18.60 44.84
CA ILE A 420 9.82 -18.41 45.02
C ILE A 420 9.19 -19.66 45.65
N GLY A 421 8.06 -19.46 46.34
CA GLY A 421 7.30 -20.54 46.96
C GLY A 421 6.85 -21.58 45.94
N GLY A 422 6.81 -22.86 46.36
CA GLY A 422 6.45 -23.97 45.47
C GLY A 422 5.09 -23.82 44.80
N GLU A 423 4.09 -23.28 45.51
CA GLU A 423 2.75 -23.05 44.95
C GLU A 423 2.75 -21.98 43.85
N ALA A 424 3.44 -20.85 44.06
CA ALA A 424 3.59 -19.79 43.07
C ALA A 424 4.39 -20.25 41.84
N LEU A 425 5.38 -21.11 42.03
CA LEU A 425 6.17 -21.68 40.93
C LEU A 425 5.32 -22.60 40.06
N GLU A 426 4.52 -23.46 40.69
CA GLU A 426 3.59 -24.34 39.97
C GLU A 426 2.52 -23.52 39.22
N GLU A 427 2.04 -22.42 39.80
CA GLU A 427 1.14 -21.50 39.11
C GLU A 427 1.79 -20.87 37.88
N ALA A 428 3.00 -20.31 38.00
CA ALA A 428 3.73 -19.73 36.88
C ALA A 428 3.96 -20.75 35.75
N ARG A 429 4.31 -22.00 36.10
CA ARG A 429 4.59 -23.08 35.13
C ARG A 429 3.36 -23.66 34.45
N LYS A 430 2.14 -23.24 34.81
CA LYS A 430 0.93 -23.50 33.99
C LYS A 430 0.98 -22.74 32.67
N ASN A 431 1.64 -21.58 32.64
CA ASN A 431 1.80 -20.81 31.42
C ASN A 431 2.88 -21.46 30.52
N PRO A 432 2.55 -21.85 29.27
CA PRO A 432 3.49 -22.55 28.40
C PRO A 432 4.71 -21.68 28.03
N LEU A 433 4.55 -20.35 27.99
CA LEU A 433 5.65 -19.43 27.69
C LEU A 433 6.74 -19.47 28.78
N VAL A 434 6.37 -19.68 30.05
CA VAL A 434 7.32 -19.76 31.17
C VAL A 434 8.28 -20.93 30.98
N ARG A 435 7.77 -22.10 30.59
CA ARG A 435 8.59 -23.30 30.35
C ARG A 435 9.57 -23.11 29.20
N ILE A 436 9.15 -22.39 28.15
CA ILE A 436 10.00 -22.09 27.00
C ILE A 436 11.12 -21.13 27.41
N ILE A 437 10.80 -20.07 28.16
CA ILE A 437 11.81 -19.13 28.65
C ILE A 437 12.82 -19.83 29.58
N GLU A 438 12.37 -20.66 30.52
CA GLU A 438 13.25 -21.48 31.38
C GLU A 438 14.21 -22.33 30.54
N LYS A 439 13.68 -23.01 29.51
CA LYS A 439 14.47 -23.85 28.59
C LYS A 439 15.51 -23.02 27.84
N VAL A 440 15.15 -21.87 27.27
CA VAL A 440 16.09 -21.00 26.55
C VAL A 440 17.20 -20.49 27.49
N LYS A 441 16.84 -19.96 28.66
CA LYS A 441 17.81 -19.45 29.64
C LYS A 441 18.78 -20.53 30.16
N SER A 442 18.32 -21.77 30.31
CA SER A 442 19.20 -22.89 30.69
C SER A 442 20.28 -23.22 29.65
N ARG A 443 20.00 -22.97 28.36
CA ARG A 443 20.97 -23.15 27.27
C ARG A 443 21.99 -22.02 27.22
N ASP A 444 21.58 -20.80 27.53
CA ASP A 444 22.48 -19.65 27.55
C ASP A 444 23.52 -19.77 28.67
N GLY A 445 23.09 -20.17 29.88
CA GLY A 445 24.01 -20.40 31.00
C GLY A 445 25.05 -21.50 30.75
N THR A 446 24.70 -22.52 29.97
CA THR A 446 25.66 -23.58 29.58
C THR A 446 26.61 -23.14 28.46
N ARG A 447 26.20 -22.21 27.59
CA ARG A 447 27.07 -21.59 26.57
C ARG A 447 28.06 -20.60 27.18
N GLU A 448 27.65 -19.82 28.18
CA GLU A 448 28.55 -18.91 28.92
C GLU A 448 29.58 -19.65 29.79
N GLU A 449 29.26 -20.84 30.29
CA GLU A 449 30.22 -21.67 31.05
C GLU A 449 31.22 -22.43 30.15
N SER A 450 31.00 -22.47 28.84
CA SER A 450 31.82 -23.24 27.87
C SER A 450 32.59 -22.39 26.85
N ALA A 451 32.43 -21.06 26.88
CA ALA A 451 33.22 -20.07 26.14
C ALA A 451 34.25 -19.41 27.07
#